data_AF-A0A0R3UQ98-F1
#
_entry.id   AF-A0A0R3UQ98-F1
#
_cell.length_a   1.000
_cell.length_b   1.000
_cell.length_c   1.000
_cell.angle_alpha   90.00
_cell.angle_beta   90.00
_cell.angle_gamma   90.00
#
_symmetry.space_group_name_H-M   'P 1'
#
loop_
_entity.id
_entity.type
_entity.pdbx_description
1 polymer ?
#
loop_
_entity_poly.entity_id
_entity_poly.type
_entity_poly.pdbx_seq_one_letter_code
_entity_poly.pdbx_strand_id
1 'polypeptide(L)'
;MGTAVGPIRDLILKPNYIRHPDEFFFPTLAYNSQLRLPGSCLHIPAPRSEVNLNYLAKFVIWKDYGMTCATMYVRDVCILGTNHVALLQTVPHISANKFHADYQPEAYDEMEQWYFQRVAAEIKSGSYNRRTFDPKIYAERLCSRYHI
;
A
#
# COMPACT_ATOMS: atom_id res chain seq x y z
N MET A 1 -16.40 12.28 -6.18
CA MET A 1 -17.04 11.04 -5.67
C MET A 1 -18.49 11.01 -6.12
N GLY A 2 -18.96 9.87 -6.64
CA GLY A 2 -20.30 9.75 -7.22
C GLY A 2 -21.43 9.95 -6.21
N THR A 3 -22.60 10.38 -6.69
CA THR A 3 -23.82 10.61 -5.90
C THR A 3 -24.38 9.33 -5.26
N ALA A 4 -24.17 8.18 -5.91
CA ALA A 4 -24.69 6.88 -5.46
C ALA A 4 -24.23 6.45 -4.06
N VAL A 5 -22.99 6.79 -3.66
CA VAL A 5 -22.44 6.47 -2.33
C VAL A 5 -22.50 7.66 -1.36
N GLY A 6 -23.22 8.73 -1.73
CA GLY A 6 -23.38 9.95 -0.94
C GLY A 6 -23.84 9.69 0.50
N PRO A 7 -24.90 8.89 0.73
CA PRO A 7 -25.36 8.57 2.08
C PRO A 7 -24.30 7.87 2.94
N ILE A 8 -23.55 6.92 2.37
CA ILE A 8 -22.49 6.18 3.10
C ILE A 8 -21.34 7.11 3.43
N ARG A 9 -20.91 7.94 2.48
CA ARG A 9 -19.88 8.95 2.70
C ARG A 9 -20.29 9.91 3.81
N ASP A 10 -21.51 10.39 3.76
CA ASP A 10 -22.02 11.36 4.72
C ASP A 10 -22.19 10.73 6.11
N LEU A 11 -22.53 9.44 6.18
CA LEU A 11 -22.61 8.69 7.44
C LEU A 11 -21.24 8.41 8.06
N ILE A 12 -20.22 8.10 7.25
CA ILE A 12 -18.91 7.68 7.76
C ILE A 12 -17.97 8.87 7.95
N LEU A 13 -17.90 9.80 7.00
CA LEU A 13 -16.89 10.86 6.97
C LEU A 13 -17.31 12.17 7.65
N LYS A 14 -18.61 12.48 7.73
CA LYS A 14 -19.08 13.76 8.32
C LYS A 14 -19.18 13.73 9.85
N PRO A 15 -19.61 12.64 10.50
CA PRO A 15 -19.78 12.68 11.94
C PRO A 15 -18.45 12.55 12.67
N ASN A 16 -18.28 13.31 13.74
CA ASN A 16 -17.06 13.27 14.57
C ASN A 16 -17.04 12.11 15.59
N TYR A 17 -18.02 11.21 15.57
CA TYR A 17 -18.09 10.08 16.51
C TYR A 17 -17.42 8.80 16.00
N ILE A 18 -17.16 8.67 14.69
CA ILE A 18 -16.35 7.56 14.15
C ILE A 18 -14.89 7.99 14.25
N ARG A 19 -14.09 7.25 15.02
CA ARG A 19 -12.64 7.47 15.07
C ARG A 19 -12.01 6.94 13.78
N HIS A 20 -11.11 7.72 13.18
CA HIS A 20 -10.36 7.37 11.97
C HIS A 20 -11.26 6.95 10.79
N PRO A 21 -12.23 7.79 10.39
CA PRO A 21 -13.24 7.40 9.39
C PRO A 21 -12.63 7.07 8.01
N ASP A 22 -11.45 7.58 7.71
CA ASP A 22 -10.65 7.25 6.54
C ASP A 22 -10.17 5.79 6.51
N GLU A 23 -9.95 5.15 7.67
CA GLU A 23 -9.60 3.74 7.78
C GLU A 23 -10.80 2.80 7.57
N PHE A 24 -12.03 3.33 7.60
CA PHE A 24 -13.26 2.54 7.41
C PHE A 24 -13.94 2.80 6.07
N PHE A 25 -13.93 4.04 5.58
CA PHE A 25 -14.74 4.44 4.44
C PHE A 25 -14.41 3.66 3.16
N PHE A 26 -13.15 3.65 2.74
CA PHE A 26 -12.75 2.94 1.51
C PHE A 26 -12.89 1.42 1.63
N PRO A 27 -12.46 0.77 2.74
CA PRO A 27 -12.70 -0.66 2.92
C PRO A 27 -14.19 -1.02 2.94
N THR A 28 -15.05 -0.17 3.50
CA THR A 28 -16.51 -0.38 3.46
C THR A 28 -17.03 -0.45 2.03
N LEU A 29 -16.55 0.44 1.16
CA LEU A 29 -16.93 0.40 -0.25
C LEU A 29 -16.33 -0.81 -0.98
N ALA A 30 -15.07 -1.13 -0.71
CA ALA A 30 -14.33 -2.19 -1.40
C ALA A 30 -14.81 -3.60 -1.02
N TYR A 31 -15.29 -3.81 0.20
CA TYR A 31 -15.66 -5.13 0.73
C TYR A 31 -17.18 -5.30 0.92
N ASN A 32 -17.99 -4.38 0.41
CA ASN A 32 -19.45 -4.50 0.41
C ASN A 32 -19.99 -4.70 -1.01
N SER A 33 -19.98 -5.96 -1.46
CA SER A 33 -20.46 -6.37 -2.78
C SER A 33 -21.95 -6.08 -3.01
N GLN A 34 -22.74 -5.88 -1.95
CA GLN A 34 -24.16 -5.51 -2.08
C GLN A 34 -24.34 -4.12 -2.73
N LEU A 35 -23.32 -3.25 -2.64
CA LEU A 35 -23.33 -1.94 -3.28
C LEU A 35 -23.09 -2.00 -4.79
N ARG A 36 -22.71 -3.17 -5.33
CA ARG A 36 -22.44 -3.40 -6.76
C ARG A 36 -21.46 -2.39 -7.37
N LEU A 37 -20.46 -1.99 -6.59
CA LEU A 37 -19.42 -1.08 -7.05
C LEU A 37 -18.37 -1.86 -7.89
N PRO A 38 -17.90 -1.31 -9.02
CA PRO A 38 -16.84 -1.94 -9.81
C PRO A 38 -15.60 -2.22 -8.96
N GLY A 39 -15.06 -3.43 -9.05
CA GLY A 39 -13.89 -3.84 -8.28
C GLY A 39 -14.16 -4.17 -6.81
N SER A 40 -15.42 -4.14 -6.35
CA SER A 40 -15.74 -4.57 -4.98
C SER A 40 -15.58 -6.08 -4.84
N CYS A 41 -14.93 -6.49 -3.76
CA CYS A 41 -14.57 -7.88 -3.50
C CYS A 41 -15.80 -8.73 -3.14
N LEU A 42 -15.87 -9.92 -3.72
CA LEU A 42 -16.96 -10.87 -3.45
C LEU A 42 -16.75 -11.69 -2.17
N HIS A 43 -15.54 -11.66 -1.62
CA HIS A 43 -15.16 -12.45 -0.45
C HIS A 43 -14.70 -11.58 0.71
N ILE A 44 -15.23 -11.88 1.90
CA ILE A 44 -14.84 -11.27 3.18
C ILE A 44 -14.70 -12.36 4.25
N PRO A 45 -13.71 -12.27 5.16
CA PRO A 45 -12.62 -11.29 5.21
C PRO A 45 -11.53 -11.54 4.16
N ALA A 46 -10.67 -10.55 3.91
CA ALA A 46 -9.46 -10.75 3.13
C ALA A 46 -8.54 -11.80 3.79
N PRO A 47 -7.81 -12.62 3.01
CA PRO A 47 -6.95 -13.65 3.55
C PRO A 47 -5.77 -13.02 4.30
N ARG A 48 -5.30 -13.69 5.37
CA ARG A 48 -4.19 -13.17 6.20
C ARG A 48 -2.89 -12.95 5.41
N SER A 49 -2.70 -13.66 4.30
CA SER A 49 -1.57 -13.47 3.38
C SER A 49 -1.63 -12.18 2.57
N GLU A 50 -2.74 -11.44 2.58
CA GLU A 50 -2.94 -10.22 1.79
C GLU A 50 -3.15 -8.95 2.63
N VAL A 51 -3.04 -9.05 3.95
CA VAL A 51 -3.18 -7.94 4.89
C VAL A 51 -1.85 -7.58 5.56
N ASN A 52 -1.84 -6.53 6.40
CA ASN A 52 -0.65 -6.01 7.09
C ASN A 52 0.48 -5.69 6.11
N LEU A 53 1.69 -6.23 6.34
CA LEU A 53 2.85 -6.08 5.44
C LEU A 53 2.58 -6.52 4.01
N ASN A 54 1.56 -7.35 3.74
CA ASN A 54 1.26 -7.81 2.39
C ASN A 54 0.21 -6.96 1.66
N TYR A 55 -0.29 -5.89 2.28
CA TYR A 55 -1.18 -4.93 1.64
C TYR A 55 -0.42 -4.06 0.63
N LEU A 56 -0.60 -4.32 -0.66
CA LEU A 56 0.26 -3.80 -1.73
C LEU A 56 0.21 -2.28 -1.95
N ALA A 57 -0.81 -1.57 -1.43
CA ALA A 57 -0.91 -0.13 -1.68
C ALA A 57 0.21 0.66 -0.97
N LYS A 58 0.69 0.18 0.19
CA LYS A 58 1.75 0.84 0.96
C LYS A 58 2.58 -0.16 1.77
N PHE A 59 3.89 -0.06 1.67
CA PHE A 59 4.81 -0.75 2.57
C PHE A 59 4.97 0.07 3.85
N VAL A 60 4.53 -0.49 4.99
CA VAL A 60 4.64 0.17 6.29
C VAL A 60 5.05 -0.84 7.34
N ILE A 61 6.12 -0.55 8.07
CA ILE A 61 6.56 -1.37 9.20
C ILE A 61 5.98 -0.77 10.47
N TRP A 62 4.97 -1.45 11.01
CA TRP A 62 4.45 -1.16 12.35
C TRP A 62 5.22 -1.96 13.39
N LYS A 63 5.32 -1.41 14.61
CA LYS A 63 6.05 -2.00 15.73
C LYS A 63 5.58 -3.42 16.09
N ASP A 64 4.32 -3.75 15.83
CA ASP A 64 3.67 -5.02 16.15
C ASP A 64 3.67 -6.03 14.99
N TYR A 65 4.26 -5.69 13.83
CA TYR A 65 4.28 -6.57 12.65
C TYR A 65 5.38 -7.66 12.71
N GLY A 66 6.12 -7.77 13.81
CA GLY A 66 7.18 -8.78 13.98
C GLY A 66 8.41 -8.56 13.09
N MET A 67 8.51 -7.40 12.43
CA MET A 67 9.66 -6.97 11.64
C MET A 67 10.40 -5.87 12.40
N THR A 68 11.71 -6.04 12.61
CA THR A 68 12.53 -5.05 13.30
C THR A 68 12.78 -3.84 12.42
N CYS A 69 12.38 -2.65 12.88
CA CYS A 69 12.80 -1.38 12.31
C CYS A 69 14.26 -1.09 12.68
N ALA A 70 15.13 -0.95 11.68
CA ALA A 70 16.57 -0.72 11.88
C ALA A 70 16.94 0.74 12.21
N THR A 71 15.94 1.58 12.45
CA THR A 71 16.06 3.03 12.66
C THR A 71 15.30 3.43 13.94
N MET A 72 14.17 4.14 13.82
CA MET A 72 13.34 4.57 14.95
C MET A 72 11.84 4.47 14.62
N TYR A 73 11.02 4.46 15.67
CA TYR A 73 9.57 4.51 15.57
C TYR A 73 9.06 5.89 15.99
N VAL A 74 8.07 6.40 15.27
CA VAL A 74 7.30 7.58 15.68
C VAL A 74 5.83 7.22 15.56
N ARG A 75 5.07 7.25 16.68
CA ARG A 75 3.69 6.74 16.75
C ARG A 75 3.57 5.31 16.20
N ASP A 76 4.46 4.43 16.67
CA ASP A 76 4.53 3.00 16.33
C ASP A 76 4.78 2.64 14.85
N VAL A 77 5.03 3.63 13.99
CA VAL A 77 5.41 3.44 12.59
C VAL A 77 6.90 3.72 12.41
N CYS A 78 7.61 2.78 11.78
CA CYS A 78 9.03 2.88 11.46
C CYS A 78 9.33 4.05 10.51
N ILE A 79 10.39 4.80 10.81
CA ILE A 79 10.96 5.77 9.88
C ILE A 79 11.93 5.05 8.95
N LEU A 80 11.55 4.84 7.70
CA LEU A 80 12.40 4.21 6.70
C LEU A 80 13.66 5.07 6.46
N GLY A 81 14.76 4.38 6.21
CA GLY A 81 16.11 4.94 6.15
C GLY A 81 17.03 4.01 5.37
N THR A 82 18.33 4.28 5.30
CA THR A 82 19.28 3.61 4.38
C THR A 82 19.28 2.09 4.53
N ASN A 83 19.16 1.60 5.78
CA ASN A 83 19.08 0.16 6.08
C ASN A 83 17.90 -0.56 5.42
N HIS A 84 16.89 0.17 4.96
CA HIS A 84 15.69 -0.38 4.33
C HIS A 84 15.72 -0.30 2.79
N VAL A 85 16.68 0.43 2.18
CA VAL A 85 16.72 0.68 0.72
C VAL A 85 16.74 -0.62 -0.07
N ALA A 86 17.64 -1.56 0.27
CA ALA A 86 17.74 -2.83 -0.45
C ALA A 86 16.43 -3.65 -0.40
N LEU A 87 15.71 -3.61 0.74
CA LEU A 87 14.40 -4.23 0.85
C LEU A 87 13.38 -3.51 -0.04
N LEU A 88 13.30 -2.18 0.05
CA LEU A 88 12.34 -1.35 -0.69
C LEU A 88 12.46 -1.48 -2.22
N GLN A 89 13.66 -1.75 -2.73
CA GLN A 89 13.90 -2.00 -4.16
C GLN A 89 13.35 -3.35 -4.66
N THR A 90 12.91 -4.23 -3.75
CA THR A 90 12.46 -5.59 -4.08
C THR A 90 11.01 -5.87 -3.69
N VAL A 91 10.46 -5.11 -2.73
CA VAL A 91 9.08 -5.32 -2.29
C VAL A 91 8.08 -4.92 -3.39
N PRO A 92 6.94 -5.62 -3.48
CA PRO A 92 5.94 -5.41 -4.52
C PRO A 92 5.01 -4.21 -4.24
N HIS A 93 5.26 -3.41 -3.22
CA HIS A 93 4.37 -2.32 -2.85
C HIS A 93 4.55 -1.13 -3.80
N ILE A 94 3.44 -0.45 -4.10
CA ILE A 94 3.47 0.71 -5.01
C ILE A 94 4.02 1.99 -4.35
N SER A 95 4.05 2.00 -3.02
CA SER A 95 4.56 3.12 -2.22
C SER A 95 5.07 2.60 -0.88
N ALA A 96 5.81 3.43 -0.15
CA ALA A 96 6.32 3.10 1.18
C ALA A 96 6.10 4.26 2.16
N ASN A 97 5.89 3.95 3.43
CA ASN A 97 5.68 4.94 4.48
C ASN A 97 6.33 4.47 5.81
N LYS A 98 6.99 5.36 6.56
CA LYS A 98 7.20 6.80 6.33
C LYS A 98 8.68 7.15 6.19
N PHE A 99 8.94 8.27 5.52
CA PHE A 99 10.24 8.94 5.46
C PHE A 99 10.14 10.29 6.17
N HIS A 100 11.27 10.78 6.67
CA HIS A 100 11.40 12.11 7.25
C HIS A 100 12.57 12.81 6.56
N ALA A 101 12.32 14.01 6.02
CA ALA A 101 13.32 14.72 5.21
C ALA A 101 14.55 15.15 6.04
N ASP A 102 14.39 15.28 7.36
CA ASP A 102 15.42 15.60 8.34
C ASP A 102 16.04 14.36 9.01
N TYR A 103 15.68 13.15 8.56
CA TYR A 103 16.19 11.91 9.14
C TYR A 103 16.51 10.88 8.06
N GLN A 104 17.81 10.68 7.83
CA GLN A 104 18.37 9.83 6.76
C GLN A 104 17.79 10.16 5.36
N PRO A 105 17.89 11.42 4.91
CA PRO A 105 17.44 11.81 3.57
C PRO A 105 18.11 11.01 2.45
N GLU A 106 19.31 10.47 2.69
CA GLU A 106 20.06 9.65 1.74
C GLU A 106 19.24 8.43 1.28
N ALA A 107 18.40 7.87 2.14
CA ALA A 107 17.51 6.77 1.78
C ALA A 107 16.49 7.18 0.70
N TYR A 108 16.02 8.43 0.73
CA TYR A 108 15.12 8.96 -0.28
C TYR A 108 15.86 9.18 -1.60
N ASP A 109 17.06 9.77 -1.54
CA ASP A 109 17.91 10.01 -2.71
C ASP A 109 18.31 8.69 -3.41
N GLU A 110 18.68 7.67 -2.64
CA GLU A 110 19.02 6.35 -3.18
C GLU A 110 17.81 5.67 -3.85
N MET A 111 16.61 5.79 -3.27
CA MET A 111 15.39 5.27 -3.88
C MET A 111 15.04 6.03 -5.16
N GLU A 112 15.13 7.36 -5.16
CA GLU A 112 14.90 8.19 -6.35
C GLU A 112 15.87 7.82 -7.49
N GLN A 113 17.17 7.77 -7.19
CA GLN A 113 18.19 7.39 -8.16
C GLN A 113 17.92 5.98 -8.72
N TRP A 114 17.58 5.02 -7.87
CA TRP A 114 17.23 3.66 -8.29
C TRP A 114 16.00 3.65 -9.20
N TYR A 115 14.94 4.40 -8.87
CA TYR A 115 13.74 4.48 -9.71
C TYR A 115 14.06 5.02 -11.11
N PHE A 116 14.84 6.09 -11.22
CA PHE A 116 15.24 6.64 -12.51
C PHE A 116 16.10 5.67 -13.32
N GLN A 117 17.06 5.01 -12.68
CA GLN A 117 17.89 3.98 -13.34
C GLN A 117 17.04 2.81 -13.85
N ARG A 118 16.08 2.36 -13.03
CA ARG A 118 15.14 1.30 -13.40
C ARG A 118 14.31 1.71 -14.60
N VAL A 119 13.65 2.87 -14.57
CA VAL A 119 12.80 3.37 -15.67
C VAL A 119 13.63 3.51 -16.96
N ALA A 120 14.84 4.07 -16.88
CA ALA A 120 15.72 4.19 -18.05
C ALA A 120 16.07 2.81 -18.64
N ALA A 121 16.35 1.82 -17.80
CA ALA A 121 16.62 0.45 -18.23
C ALA A 121 15.38 -0.21 -18.87
N GLU A 122 14.19 0.00 -18.32
CA GLU A 122 12.93 -0.55 -18.84
C GLU A 122 12.55 0.09 -20.19
N ILE A 123 12.75 1.40 -20.35
CA ILE A 123 12.58 2.08 -21.64
C ILE A 123 13.55 1.53 -22.69
N LYS A 124 14.82 1.35 -22.31
CA LYS A 124 15.86 0.84 -23.21
C LYS A 124 15.62 -0.61 -23.63
N SER A 125 15.14 -1.46 -22.72
CA SER A 125 14.87 -2.87 -22.98
C SER A 125 13.49 -3.12 -23.61
N GLY A 126 12.56 -2.18 -23.48
CA GLY A 126 11.16 -2.35 -23.83
C GLY A 126 10.39 -3.29 -22.89
N SER A 127 10.95 -3.66 -21.73
CA SER A 127 10.35 -4.61 -20.79
C SER A 127 10.79 -4.37 -19.35
N TYR A 128 9.90 -4.66 -18.40
CA TYR A 128 10.23 -4.58 -16.96
C TYR A 128 11.21 -5.68 -16.52
N ASN A 129 11.96 -5.40 -15.46
CA ASN A 129 12.84 -6.39 -14.84
C ASN A 129 12.04 -7.34 -13.94
N ARG A 130 11.88 -8.60 -14.37
CA ARG A 130 11.14 -9.65 -13.65
C ARG A 130 11.72 -9.99 -12.27
N ARG A 131 12.97 -9.64 -11.97
CA ARG A 131 13.57 -9.88 -10.65
C ARG A 131 13.15 -8.84 -9.62
N THR A 132 12.83 -7.63 -10.05
CA THR A 132 12.47 -6.50 -9.18
C THR A 132 11.00 -6.10 -9.30
N PHE A 133 10.28 -6.65 -10.28
CA PHE A 133 8.85 -6.42 -10.46
C PHE A 133 8.16 -7.66 -11.03
N ASP A 134 7.25 -8.23 -10.25
CA ASP A 134 6.37 -9.32 -10.67
C ASP A 134 4.91 -8.84 -10.70
N PRO A 135 4.32 -8.60 -11.88
CA PRO A 135 2.93 -8.15 -11.96
C PRO A 135 1.92 -9.22 -11.51
N LYS A 136 2.31 -10.51 -11.44
CA LYS A 136 1.41 -11.58 -11.02
C LYS A 136 0.89 -11.36 -9.61
N ILE A 137 1.73 -10.82 -8.71
CA ILE A 137 1.33 -10.60 -7.33
C ILE A 137 0.10 -9.69 -7.17
N TYR A 138 -0.17 -8.80 -8.14
CA TYR A 138 -1.37 -7.96 -8.16
C TYR A 138 -2.55 -8.72 -8.77
N ALA A 139 -2.33 -9.45 -9.86
CA ALA A 139 -3.37 -10.22 -10.55
C ALA A 139 -3.86 -11.43 -9.75
N GLU A 140 -3.04 -11.97 -8.87
CA GLU A 140 -3.33 -13.21 -8.13
C GLU A 140 -4.01 -12.99 -6.76
N ARG A 141 -4.23 -11.73 -6.36
CA ARG A 141 -4.96 -11.42 -5.11
C ARG A 141 -6.40 -11.92 -5.17
N LEU A 142 -6.94 -12.30 -4.01
CA LEU A 142 -8.31 -12.81 -3.89
C LEU A 142 -9.31 -11.83 -4.54
N CYS A 143 -9.26 -10.56 -4.16
CA CYS A 143 -10.18 -9.56 -4.69
C CYS A 143 -9.85 -9.14 -6.13
N SER A 144 -8.62 -9.33 -6.61
CA SER A 144 -8.30 -9.13 -8.03
C SER A 144 -8.93 -10.22 -8.91
N ARG A 145 -9.13 -11.43 -8.39
CA ARG A 145 -9.76 -12.55 -9.12
C ARG A 145 -11.27 -12.62 -8.93
N TYR A 146 -11.75 -12.20 -7.76
CA TYR A 146 -13.14 -12.36 -7.34
C TYR A 146 -13.72 -11.02 -6.88
N HIS A 147 -14.03 -10.17 -7.86
CA HIS A 147 -14.71 -8.88 -7.68
C HIS A 147 -15.89 -8.73 -8.66
N ILE A 148 -16.71 -7.71 -8.41
CA ILE A 148 -17.78 -7.24 -9.31
C ILE A 148 -17.21 -6.53 -10.52
#